data_AF-A0A437A3P6-F1
#
_entry.id   AF-A0A437A3P6-F1
#
_cell.length_a   1.000
_cell.length_b   1.000
_cell.length_c   1.000
_cell.angle_alpha   90.00
_cell.angle_beta   90.00
_cell.angle_gamma   90.00
#
_symmetry.space_group_name_H-M   'P 1'
#
loop_
_entity.id
_entity.type
_entity.pdbx_description
1 polymer ?
#
loop_
_entity_poly.entity_id
_entity_poly.type
_entity_poly.pdbx_seq_one_letter_code
_entity_poly.pdbx_strand_id
1 'polypeptide(L)'
;MFYHLTIFMAVYALLTLTLALLGTVSKLAAFASKLLIAYMIMCFCALYGVAAATVLKPFGKNVAFTQWTVGRLFRWTLGPALGVQFEVENEDGMWKDRPVVFVGNHQSELDLLVLGRIFPQYCSVSAKSSLKHTPFLGWFMQASGAIFIDRANRTSALSAFDNAIKQMKANGQSAWIFPEGTRSYSTEPIMLPFKKGAFHLAVQAQVPVVPVVIQNYSHVLNLKDKTFRPGTIRVKVLDKVETKGLEGTKEEIDNLVEKVRNDMVKELEAMGLGDKKKPLWNTPEEFNEALNHLPTPTHESILKFHRPDDRKLALGSQLLQHLIVCRYRHIPFRDVCIVRNFGGIAGGRPVFIGSDGVEGLEYNVSHHGSVVGIVSRLLPPEDDGNGDEGGGVGFDILEYEKRPHYVDGTLEAVKEWAEGFGDAKVFTGREMGVIDAAAWGGVDEQGKMEGVVKAVHLNWVVKEAYVKAVGTGLVTDLTAVEFELVGVGGGIEAGQRIDDIEVWIGGRERRRAAEWYFEVERVVRDGLEGGYCLAVVTRVEGLDEGDRKGSWEWLEYRGDILPVIQA
;
A
#
# COMPACT_ATOMS: atom_id res chain seq x y z
N MET A 1 1.94 -6.44 -51.91
CA MET A 1 1.33 -6.08 -50.61
C MET A 1 1.37 -7.24 -49.61
N PHE A 2 0.73 -8.39 -49.88
CA PHE A 2 0.73 -9.55 -48.98
C PHE A 2 2.13 -10.04 -48.57
N TYR A 3 3.06 -10.15 -49.51
CA TYR A 3 4.45 -10.55 -49.24
C TYR A 3 5.15 -9.67 -48.17
N HIS A 4 5.05 -8.34 -48.29
CA HIS A 4 5.66 -7.41 -47.33
C HIS A 4 4.97 -7.46 -45.95
N LEU A 5 3.65 -7.65 -45.91
CA LEU A 5 2.92 -7.80 -44.65
C LEU A 5 3.35 -9.09 -43.93
N THR A 6 3.47 -10.20 -44.64
CA THR A 6 3.93 -11.47 -44.07
C THR A 6 5.35 -11.34 -43.50
N ILE A 7 6.27 -10.71 -44.23
CA ILE A 7 7.63 -10.45 -43.74
C ILE A 7 7.60 -9.57 -42.49
N PHE A 8 6.84 -8.48 -42.51
CA PHE A 8 6.71 -7.59 -41.35
C PHE A 8 6.21 -8.34 -40.11
N MET A 9 5.17 -9.17 -40.26
CA MET A 9 4.62 -9.97 -39.16
C MET A 9 5.63 -11.00 -38.64
N ALA A 10 6.39 -11.65 -39.53
CA ALA A 10 7.44 -12.59 -39.13
C ALA A 10 8.57 -11.89 -38.35
N VAL A 11 9.04 -10.74 -38.84
CA VAL A 11 10.07 -9.93 -38.16
C VAL A 11 9.56 -9.42 -36.81
N TYR A 12 8.32 -8.95 -36.74
CA TYR A 12 7.70 -8.49 -35.50
C TYR A 12 7.61 -9.60 -34.45
N ALA A 13 7.17 -10.79 -34.87
CA ALA A 13 7.07 -11.97 -34.01
C ALA A 13 8.45 -12.42 -33.51
N LEU A 14 9.44 -12.48 -34.40
CA LEU A 14 10.81 -12.85 -34.05
C LEU A 14 11.42 -11.86 -33.05
N LEU A 15 11.28 -10.55 -33.30
CA LEU A 15 11.74 -9.50 -32.39
C LEU A 15 11.07 -9.62 -31.01
N THR A 16 9.75 -9.79 -30.99
CA THR A 16 8.97 -9.90 -29.75
C THR A 16 9.40 -11.12 -28.94
N LEU A 17 9.56 -12.28 -29.59
CA LEU A 17 10.02 -13.51 -28.94
C LEU A 17 11.44 -13.37 -28.40
N THR A 18 12.34 -12.75 -29.17
CA THR A 18 13.73 -12.51 -28.77
C THR A 18 13.79 -11.61 -27.53
N LEU A 19 13.03 -10.52 -27.52
CA LEU A 19 12.93 -9.61 -26.37
C LEU A 19 12.26 -10.28 -25.15
N ALA A 20 11.29 -11.17 -25.36
CA ALA A 20 10.66 -11.93 -24.28
C ALA A 20 11.66 -12.90 -23.62
N LEU A 21 12.48 -13.60 -24.41
CA LEU A 21 13.53 -14.48 -23.90
C LEU A 21 14.60 -13.68 -23.13
N LEU A 22 15.07 -12.56 -23.69
CA LEU A 22 15.99 -11.64 -23.00
C LEU A 22 15.37 -10.99 -21.76
N GLY A 23 14.04 -10.93 -21.69
CA GLY A 23 13.28 -10.42 -20.55
C GLY A 23 13.50 -11.21 -19.26
N THR A 24 14.03 -12.43 -19.33
CA THR A 24 14.43 -13.23 -18.15
C THR A 24 15.61 -12.63 -17.39
N VAL A 25 16.44 -11.83 -18.06
CA VAL A 25 17.64 -11.21 -17.49
C VAL A 25 17.62 -9.67 -17.56
N SER A 26 16.76 -9.09 -18.39
CA SER A 26 16.66 -7.63 -18.59
C SER A 26 15.24 -7.12 -18.43
N LYS A 27 15.05 -6.26 -17.41
CA LYS A 27 13.77 -5.55 -17.17
C LYS A 27 13.31 -4.78 -18.40
N LEU A 28 14.22 -4.11 -19.11
CA LEU A 28 13.89 -3.33 -20.30
C LEU A 28 13.39 -4.21 -21.46
N ALA A 29 14.02 -5.38 -21.67
CA ALA A 29 13.59 -6.32 -22.70
C ALA A 29 12.22 -6.95 -22.37
N ALA A 30 11.98 -7.29 -21.10
CA ALA A 30 10.68 -7.75 -20.62
C ALA A 30 9.57 -6.70 -20.83
N PHE A 31 9.88 -5.44 -20.53
CA PHE A 31 8.97 -4.32 -20.77
C PHE A 31 8.68 -4.12 -22.26
N ALA A 32 9.72 -4.08 -23.09
CA ALA A 32 9.61 -3.87 -24.53
C ALA A 32 8.82 -4.99 -25.22
N SER A 33 9.09 -6.26 -24.90
CA SER A 33 8.34 -7.39 -25.45
C SER A 33 6.85 -7.32 -25.12
N LYS A 34 6.48 -6.96 -23.88
CA LYS A 34 5.08 -6.78 -23.48
C LYS A 34 4.39 -5.62 -24.18
N LEU A 35 5.09 -4.50 -24.39
CA LEU A 35 4.54 -3.41 -25.20
C LEU A 35 4.26 -3.86 -26.63
N LEU A 36 5.17 -4.62 -27.25
CA LEU A 36 4.95 -5.15 -28.60
C LEU A 36 3.74 -6.09 -28.64
N ILE A 37 3.64 -7.04 -27.69
CA ILE A 37 2.47 -7.90 -27.56
C ILE A 37 1.18 -7.07 -27.45
N ALA A 38 1.20 -6.03 -26.60
CA ALA A 38 0.04 -5.17 -26.38
C ALA A 38 -0.38 -4.39 -27.64
N TYR A 39 0.57 -3.78 -28.36
CA TYR A 39 0.28 -3.06 -29.60
C TYR A 39 -0.26 -3.97 -30.69
N MET A 40 0.30 -5.17 -30.85
CA MET A 40 -0.20 -6.12 -31.84
C MET A 40 -1.63 -6.53 -31.52
N ILE A 41 -1.90 -6.99 -30.30
CA ILE A 41 -3.26 -7.38 -29.90
C ILE A 41 -4.25 -6.20 -30.02
N MET A 42 -3.82 -4.97 -29.70
CA MET A 42 -4.64 -3.78 -29.87
C MET A 42 -5.02 -3.53 -31.34
N CYS A 43 -4.06 -3.64 -32.27
CA CYS A 43 -4.32 -3.52 -33.71
C CYS A 43 -5.29 -4.61 -34.20
N PHE A 44 -5.09 -5.86 -33.74
CA PHE A 44 -5.99 -6.96 -34.06
C PHE A 44 -7.42 -6.71 -33.56
N CYS A 45 -7.58 -6.30 -32.30
CA CYS A 45 -8.88 -5.99 -31.71
C CYS A 45 -9.58 -4.81 -32.41
N ALA A 46 -8.83 -3.78 -32.80
CA ALA A 46 -9.36 -2.65 -33.55
C ALA A 46 -9.85 -3.06 -34.95
N LEU A 47 -9.08 -3.89 -35.68
CA LEU A 47 -9.51 -4.45 -36.96
C LEU A 47 -10.76 -5.32 -36.83
N TYR A 48 -10.80 -6.19 -35.82
CA TYR A 48 -12.00 -6.94 -35.47
C TYR A 48 -13.19 -6.00 -35.21
N GLY A 49 -12.98 -4.92 -34.47
CA GLY A 49 -14.01 -3.93 -34.17
C GLY A 49 -14.58 -3.25 -35.42
N VAL A 50 -13.74 -2.94 -36.42
CA VAL A 50 -14.20 -2.41 -37.72
C VAL A 50 -15.06 -3.44 -38.46
N ALA A 51 -14.60 -4.69 -38.52
CA ALA A 51 -15.35 -5.78 -39.15
C ALA A 51 -16.69 -6.03 -38.45
N ALA A 52 -16.68 -6.12 -37.12
CA ALA A 52 -17.86 -6.32 -36.29
C ALA A 52 -18.86 -5.16 -36.45
N ALA A 53 -18.41 -3.91 -36.44
CA ALA A 53 -19.29 -2.75 -36.67
C ALA A 53 -19.97 -2.83 -38.04
N THR A 54 -19.23 -3.22 -39.08
CA THR A 54 -19.75 -3.35 -40.45
C THR A 54 -20.80 -4.45 -40.55
N VAL A 55 -20.56 -5.60 -39.90
CA VAL A 55 -21.48 -6.74 -39.91
C VAL A 55 -22.71 -6.51 -39.03
N LEU A 56 -22.58 -5.88 -37.86
CA LEU A 56 -23.68 -5.74 -36.91
C LEU A 56 -24.67 -4.62 -37.27
N LYS A 57 -24.21 -3.58 -37.98
CA LYS A 57 -25.01 -2.41 -38.34
C LYS A 57 -26.26 -2.75 -39.18
N PRO A 58 -26.21 -3.64 -40.20
CA PRO A 58 -27.39 -4.08 -40.95
C PRO A 58 -28.46 -4.81 -40.13
N PHE A 59 -28.09 -5.45 -39.01
CA PHE A 59 -29.02 -6.22 -38.17
C PHE A 59 -29.71 -5.38 -37.09
N GLY A 60 -29.66 -4.04 -37.20
CA GLY A 60 -30.30 -3.13 -36.24
C GLY A 60 -29.71 -3.18 -34.82
N LYS A 61 -28.58 -3.88 -34.62
CA LYS A 61 -27.87 -3.81 -33.34
C LYS A 61 -27.22 -2.45 -33.21
N ASN A 62 -27.43 -1.81 -32.05
CA ASN A 62 -26.82 -0.52 -31.76
C ASN A 62 -25.31 -0.62 -31.96
N VAL A 63 -24.76 0.36 -32.67
CA VAL A 63 -23.34 0.53 -32.96
C VAL A 63 -22.47 0.40 -31.68
N ALA A 64 -23.00 0.82 -30.53
CA ALA A 64 -22.37 0.69 -29.21
C ALA A 64 -22.19 -0.76 -28.71
N PHE A 65 -22.99 -1.72 -29.19
CA PHE A 65 -22.80 -3.14 -28.87
C PHE A 65 -21.45 -3.66 -29.40
N THR A 66 -20.94 -3.08 -30.49
CA THR A 66 -19.61 -3.42 -31.02
C THR A 66 -18.50 -3.15 -30.01
N GLN A 67 -18.56 -2.03 -29.27
CA GLN A 67 -17.54 -1.71 -28.26
C GLN A 67 -17.49 -2.77 -27.16
N TRP A 68 -18.65 -3.31 -26.76
CA TRP A 68 -18.72 -4.41 -25.81
C TRP A 68 -18.05 -5.69 -26.35
N THR A 69 -18.33 -6.08 -27.60
CA THR A 69 -17.70 -7.27 -28.21
C THR A 69 -16.18 -7.14 -28.28
N VAL A 70 -15.69 -5.96 -28.65
CA VAL A 70 -14.26 -5.64 -28.68
C VAL A 70 -13.67 -5.68 -27.27
N GLY A 71 -14.37 -5.12 -26.27
CA GLY A 71 -13.95 -5.21 -24.88
C GLY A 71 -13.81 -6.66 -24.40
N ARG A 72 -14.78 -7.53 -24.71
CA ARG A 72 -14.68 -8.97 -24.40
C ARG A 72 -13.50 -9.63 -25.12
N LEU A 73 -13.24 -9.29 -26.38
CA LEU A 73 -12.06 -9.78 -27.10
C LEU A 73 -10.76 -9.34 -26.43
N PHE A 74 -10.66 -8.07 -26.01
CA PHE A 74 -9.53 -7.56 -25.23
C PHE A 74 -9.31 -8.35 -23.93
N ARG A 75 -10.38 -8.64 -23.18
CA ARG A 75 -10.31 -9.46 -21.96
C ARG A 75 -9.70 -10.84 -22.24
N TRP A 76 -10.14 -11.52 -23.28
CA TRP A 76 -9.72 -12.90 -23.58
C TRP A 76 -8.38 -13.01 -24.32
N THR A 77 -7.86 -11.91 -24.85
CA THR A 77 -6.58 -11.89 -25.58
C THR A 77 -5.49 -11.19 -24.79
N LEU A 78 -5.66 -9.89 -24.53
CA LEU A 78 -4.64 -9.03 -23.96
C LEU A 78 -4.38 -9.33 -22.47
N GLY A 79 -5.42 -9.61 -21.69
CA GLY A 79 -5.30 -9.95 -20.27
C GLY A 79 -4.38 -11.16 -20.03
N PRO A 80 -4.72 -12.35 -20.59
CA PRO A 80 -3.87 -13.53 -20.51
C PRO A 80 -2.47 -13.33 -21.07
N ALA A 81 -2.34 -12.66 -22.22
CA ALA A 81 -1.04 -12.44 -22.86
C ALA A 81 -0.08 -11.59 -22.03
N LEU A 82 -0.62 -10.70 -21.18
CA LEU A 82 0.17 -9.84 -20.30
C LEU A 82 0.25 -10.35 -18.85
N GLY A 83 -0.54 -11.37 -18.50
CA GLY A 83 -0.69 -11.87 -17.15
C GLY A 83 -1.45 -10.92 -16.22
N VAL A 84 -2.34 -10.09 -16.76
CA VAL A 84 -3.13 -9.12 -15.98
C VAL A 84 -4.51 -9.67 -15.70
N GLN A 85 -4.88 -9.74 -14.43
CA GLN A 85 -6.18 -10.21 -13.94
C GLN A 85 -6.96 -9.07 -13.29
N PHE A 86 -8.26 -9.27 -13.16
CA PHE A 86 -9.16 -8.28 -12.56
C PHE A 86 -10.09 -8.93 -11.56
N GLU A 87 -10.12 -8.37 -10.36
CA GLU A 87 -11.12 -8.64 -9.35
C GLU A 87 -12.11 -7.48 -9.35
N VAL A 88 -13.39 -7.79 -9.50
CA VAL A 88 -14.44 -6.77 -9.64
C VAL A 88 -15.44 -6.94 -8.51
N GLU A 89 -15.53 -5.93 -7.66
CA GLU A 89 -16.50 -5.81 -6.59
C GLU A 89 -17.75 -5.05 -7.07
N ASN A 90 -18.92 -5.50 -6.61
CA ASN A 90 -20.23 -4.91 -6.92
C ASN A 90 -20.57 -4.86 -8.42
N GLU A 91 -20.07 -5.82 -9.21
CA GLU A 91 -20.36 -5.89 -10.66
C GLU A 91 -21.86 -6.06 -10.95
N ASP A 92 -22.59 -6.79 -10.12
CA ASP A 92 -24.00 -7.14 -10.35
C ASP A 92 -24.96 -5.93 -10.37
N GLY A 93 -24.63 -4.86 -9.64
CA GLY A 93 -25.41 -3.63 -9.61
C GLY A 93 -25.29 -2.80 -10.90
N MET A 94 -24.15 -2.92 -11.59
CA MET A 94 -23.78 -2.10 -12.74
C MET A 94 -24.69 -2.31 -13.97
N TRP A 95 -25.32 -3.49 -14.08
CA TRP A 95 -26.05 -3.93 -15.27
C TRP A 95 -27.54 -3.63 -15.25
N LYS A 96 -28.10 -3.31 -14.08
CA LYS A 96 -29.56 -3.26 -13.86
C LYS A 96 -30.19 -1.96 -14.33
N ASP A 97 -29.48 -0.85 -14.18
CA ASP A 97 -29.97 0.49 -14.53
C ASP A 97 -29.30 0.96 -15.83
N ARG A 98 -30.09 1.16 -16.88
CA ARG A 98 -29.63 1.69 -18.18
C ARG A 98 -30.73 2.57 -18.80
N PRO A 99 -30.39 3.72 -19.39
CA PRO A 99 -29.04 4.31 -19.56
C PRO A 99 -28.50 4.96 -18.28
N VAL A 100 -27.16 5.05 -18.18
CA VAL A 100 -26.42 5.72 -17.09
C VAL A 100 -25.14 6.38 -17.61
N VAL A 101 -24.53 7.25 -16.80
CA VAL A 101 -23.18 7.79 -17.05
C VAL A 101 -22.19 7.13 -16.09
N PHE A 102 -21.32 6.26 -16.62
CA PHE A 102 -20.19 5.71 -15.87
C PHE A 102 -19.07 6.74 -15.78
N VAL A 103 -18.51 6.91 -14.59
CA VAL A 103 -17.31 7.72 -14.37
C VAL A 103 -16.22 6.88 -13.72
N GLY A 104 -15.02 6.90 -14.28
CA GLY A 104 -13.87 6.18 -13.72
C GLY A 104 -12.62 7.04 -13.60
N ASN A 105 -11.73 6.71 -12.67
CA ASN A 105 -10.41 7.35 -12.63
C ASN A 105 -9.54 6.90 -13.81
N HIS A 106 -8.63 7.78 -14.25
CA HIS A 106 -7.82 7.59 -15.46
C HIS A 106 -6.34 7.65 -15.14
N GLN A 107 -5.64 6.54 -15.31
CA GLN A 107 -4.28 6.36 -14.81
C GLN A 107 -3.28 6.16 -15.93
N SER A 108 -3.58 5.31 -16.91
CA SER A 108 -2.71 5.06 -18.07
C SER A 108 -3.48 4.42 -19.23
N GLU A 109 -2.75 3.94 -20.24
CA GLU A 109 -3.27 3.18 -21.36
C GLU A 109 -3.86 1.82 -20.92
N LEU A 110 -3.45 1.29 -19.77
CA LEU A 110 -3.94 0.01 -19.24
C LEU A 110 -5.41 0.06 -18.80
N ASP A 111 -5.98 1.25 -18.61
CA ASP A 111 -7.42 1.45 -18.38
C ASP A 111 -8.26 0.82 -19.51
N LEU A 112 -7.73 0.72 -20.73
CA LEU A 112 -8.41 0.03 -21.83
C LEU A 112 -8.65 -1.45 -21.53
N LEU A 113 -7.74 -2.10 -20.79
CA LEU A 113 -7.89 -3.49 -20.39
C LEU A 113 -8.94 -3.63 -19.29
N VAL A 114 -9.02 -2.66 -18.37
CA VAL A 114 -10.11 -2.56 -17.38
C VAL A 114 -11.46 -2.46 -18.10
N LEU A 115 -11.57 -1.55 -19.08
CA LEU A 115 -12.76 -1.48 -19.94
C LEU A 115 -13.02 -2.83 -20.63
N GLY A 116 -11.99 -3.52 -21.13
CA GLY A 116 -12.16 -4.87 -21.67
C GLY A 116 -12.94 -5.81 -20.73
N ARG A 117 -12.62 -5.78 -19.43
CA ARG A 117 -13.25 -6.63 -18.40
C ARG A 117 -14.67 -6.22 -18.03
N ILE A 118 -14.95 -4.93 -17.86
CA ILE A 118 -16.21 -4.45 -17.25
C ILE A 118 -17.08 -3.59 -18.17
N PHE A 119 -16.59 -3.19 -19.35
CA PHE A 119 -17.32 -2.27 -20.22
C PHE A 119 -18.73 -2.81 -20.52
N PRO A 120 -19.78 -1.97 -20.37
CA PRO A 120 -21.13 -2.48 -20.47
C PRO A 120 -21.64 -2.64 -21.89
N GLN A 121 -22.62 -3.53 -22.08
CA GLN A 121 -23.34 -3.61 -23.35
C GLN A 121 -24.02 -2.27 -23.64
N TYR A 122 -24.13 -1.90 -24.91
CA TYR A 122 -24.72 -0.63 -25.39
C TYR A 122 -24.21 0.62 -24.64
N CYS A 123 -22.91 0.67 -24.36
CA CYS A 123 -22.23 1.83 -23.80
C CYS A 123 -21.28 2.42 -24.84
N SER A 124 -21.07 3.74 -24.82
CA SER A 124 -20.03 4.40 -25.61
C SER A 124 -18.98 5.05 -24.74
N VAL A 125 -17.71 4.77 -25.04
CA VAL A 125 -16.59 5.45 -24.41
C VAL A 125 -16.41 6.86 -24.99
N SER A 126 -16.07 7.81 -24.13
CA SER A 126 -15.60 9.13 -24.55
C SER A 126 -14.13 9.12 -24.93
N ALA A 127 -13.76 9.93 -25.93
CA ALA A 127 -12.42 9.93 -26.48
C ALA A 127 -11.97 11.32 -26.94
N LYS A 128 -10.65 11.54 -26.97
CA LYS A 128 -10.06 12.77 -27.54
C LYS A 128 -10.34 12.82 -29.05
N SER A 129 -10.81 13.97 -29.55
CA SER A 129 -11.12 14.17 -30.96
C SER A 129 -9.99 13.78 -31.93
N SER A 130 -8.73 14.00 -31.56
CA SER A 130 -7.56 13.66 -32.37
C SER A 130 -7.42 12.15 -32.66
N LEU A 131 -7.98 11.28 -31.80
CA LEU A 131 -7.92 9.82 -31.99
C LEU A 131 -8.73 9.35 -33.21
N LYS A 132 -9.63 10.18 -33.77
CA LYS A 132 -10.32 9.87 -35.03
C LYS A 132 -9.36 9.55 -36.16
N HIS A 133 -8.18 10.16 -36.15
CA HIS A 133 -7.19 10.03 -37.23
C HIS A 133 -6.16 8.93 -36.98
N THR A 134 -6.20 8.26 -35.83
CA THR A 134 -5.29 7.15 -35.53
C THR A 134 -5.70 5.92 -36.37
N PRO A 135 -4.81 5.34 -37.19
CA PRO A 135 -5.13 4.14 -37.97
C PRO A 135 -5.59 2.99 -37.09
N PHE A 136 -6.50 2.16 -37.62
CA PHE A 136 -7.17 1.05 -36.93
C PHE A 136 -8.06 1.47 -35.76
N LEU A 137 -7.47 2.06 -34.71
CA LEU A 137 -8.17 2.50 -33.50
C LEU A 137 -9.22 3.56 -33.82
N GLY A 138 -8.84 4.63 -34.52
CA GLY A 138 -9.75 5.71 -34.90
C GLY A 138 -10.86 5.27 -35.85
N TRP A 139 -10.58 4.32 -36.75
CA TRP A 139 -11.59 3.71 -37.62
C TRP A 139 -12.62 2.92 -36.82
N PHE A 140 -12.15 2.06 -35.91
CA PHE A 140 -13.02 1.32 -34.99
C PHE A 140 -13.85 2.26 -34.13
N MET A 141 -13.25 3.26 -33.49
CA MET A 141 -13.96 4.17 -32.59
C MET A 141 -15.03 4.99 -33.31
N GLN A 142 -14.78 5.39 -34.56
CA GLN A 142 -15.80 6.03 -35.39
C GLN A 142 -16.90 5.05 -35.80
N ALA A 143 -16.53 3.85 -36.26
CA ALA A 143 -17.47 2.83 -36.69
C ALA A 143 -18.32 2.28 -35.54
N SER A 144 -17.84 2.36 -34.30
CA SER A 144 -18.48 1.86 -33.08
C SER A 144 -19.15 2.93 -32.22
N GLY A 145 -19.24 4.18 -32.71
CA GLY A 145 -20.04 5.23 -32.07
C GLY A 145 -19.43 5.80 -30.80
N ALA A 146 -18.11 5.90 -30.71
CA ALA A 146 -17.42 6.58 -29.61
C ALA A 146 -17.78 8.07 -29.55
N ILE A 147 -17.83 8.63 -28.33
CA ILE A 147 -18.16 10.04 -28.11
C ILE A 147 -16.87 10.85 -28.19
N PHE A 148 -16.59 11.44 -29.34
CA PHE A 148 -15.38 12.25 -29.52
C PHE A 148 -15.57 13.67 -28.99
N ILE A 149 -14.76 14.03 -28.01
CA ILE A 149 -14.78 15.34 -27.36
C ILE A 149 -13.56 16.14 -27.81
N ASP A 150 -13.81 17.27 -28.44
CA ASP A 150 -12.80 18.30 -28.65
C ASP A 150 -12.84 19.29 -27.48
N ARG A 151 -11.86 19.18 -26.59
CA ARG A 151 -11.81 19.98 -25.35
C ARG A 151 -11.34 21.40 -25.59
N ALA A 152 -10.71 21.68 -26.73
CA ALA A 152 -10.29 23.04 -27.10
C ALA A 152 -11.47 23.84 -27.68
N ASN A 153 -12.50 23.15 -28.19
CA ASN A 153 -13.66 23.77 -28.80
C ASN A 153 -14.94 23.46 -28.02
N ARG A 154 -15.36 24.41 -27.17
CA ARG A 154 -16.56 24.29 -26.33
C ARG A 154 -17.82 23.94 -27.13
N THR A 155 -18.02 24.54 -28.30
CA THR A 155 -19.19 24.29 -29.16
C THR A 155 -19.21 22.85 -29.67
N SER A 156 -18.06 22.34 -30.09
CA SER A 156 -17.89 20.95 -30.52
C SER A 156 -18.16 19.97 -29.37
N ALA A 157 -17.65 20.25 -28.17
CA ALA A 157 -17.90 19.44 -26.98
C ALA A 157 -19.40 19.41 -26.61
N LEU A 158 -20.09 20.55 -26.67
CA LEU A 158 -21.54 20.62 -26.41
C LEU A 158 -22.32 19.79 -27.43
N SER A 159 -22.02 19.92 -28.73
CA SER A 159 -22.66 19.12 -29.78
C SER A 159 -22.44 17.60 -29.59
N ALA A 160 -21.26 17.20 -29.14
CA ALA A 160 -20.97 15.80 -28.81
C ALA A 160 -21.86 15.30 -27.65
N PHE A 161 -22.06 16.12 -26.61
CA PHE A 161 -22.96 15.78 -25.50
C PHE A 161 -24.42 15.77 -25.91
N ASP A 162 -24.89 16.74 -26.71
CA ASP A 162 -26.27 16.74 -27.22
C ASP A 162 -26.59 15.46 -27.99
N ASN A 163 -25.65 15.00 -28.83
CA ASN A 163 -25.79 13.74 -29.53
C ASN A 163 -25.79 12.55 -28.58
N ALA A 164 -24.93 12.54 -27.55
CA ALA A 164 -24.94 11.49 -26.54
C ALA A 164 -26.28 11.43 -25.77
N ILE A 165 -26.85 12.59 -25.41
CA ILE A 165 -28.18 12.69 -24.75
C ILE A 165 -29.26 12.11 -25.66
N LYS A 166 -29.24 12.43 -26.96
CA LYS A 166 -30.19 11.85 -27.93
C LYS A 166 -30.07 10.32 -27.98
N GLN A 167 -28.86 9.79 -28.00
CA GLN A 167 -28.63 8.33 -28.01
C GLN A 167 -29.06 7.67 -26.69
N MET A 168 -28.82 8.32 -25.55
CA MET A 168 -29.32 7.87 -24.23
C MET A 168 -30.84 7.74 -24.24
N LYS A 169 -31.54 8.80 -24.68
CA LYS A 169 -33.01 8.85 -24.66
C LYS A 169 -33.66 7.94 -25.71
N ALA A 170 -33.11 7.87 -26.92
CA ALA A 170 -33.70 7.08 -28.00
C ALA A 170 -33.35 5.59 -27.92
N ASN A 171 -32.13 5.25 -27.51
CA ASN A 171 -31.58 3.89 -27.67
C ASN A 171 -31.11 3.25 -26.35
N GLY A 172 -31.38 3.89 -25.20
CA GLY A 172 -30.92 3.40 -23.88
C GLY A 172 -29.41 3.26 -23.78
N GLN A 173 -28.66 4.06 -24.55
CA GLN A 173 -27.21 3.96 -24.65
C GLN A 173 -26.53 4.63 -23.46
N SER A 174 -25.68 3.91 -22.73
CA SER A 174 -24.89 4.49 -21.63
C SER A 174 -23.65 5.22 -22.17
N ALA A 175 -23.03 6.07 -21.34
CA ALA A 175 -21.74 6.67 -21.64
C ALA A 175 -20.70 6.32 -20.59
N TRP A 176 -19.46 6.09 -21.02
CA TRP A 176 -18.29 5.94 -20.13
C TRP A 176 -17.37 7.15 -20.28
N ILE A 177 -17.14 7.86 -19.18
CA ILE A 177 -16.34 9.08 -19.18
C ILE A 177 -15.27 9.01 -18.10
N PHE A 178 -14.06 9.42 -18.43
CA PHE A 178 -13.00 9.65 -17.47
C PHE A 178 -13.00 11.16 -17.12
N PRO A 179 -13.64 11.58 -16.01
CA PRO A 179 -13.89 12.99 -15.73
C PRO A 179 -12.62 13.78 -15.42
N GLU A 180 -11.50 13.15 -15.07
CA GLU A 180 -10.18 13.80 -14.95
C GLU A 180 -9.72 14.44 -16.26
N GLY A 181 -10.17 13.87 -17.39
CA GLY A 181 -9.81 14.30 -18.73
C GLY A 181 -8.40 13.87 -19.14
N THR A 182 -7.46 13.67 -18.24
CA THR A 182 -6.13 13.16 -18.57
C THR A 182 -5.79 11.97 -17.69
N ARG A 183 -4.78 11.21 -18.10
CA ARG A 183 -4.18 10.14 -17.30
C ARG A 183 -3.31 10.76 -16.22
N SER A 184 -3.36 10.22 -15.01
CA SER A 184 -2.52 10.68 -13.90
C SER A 184 -1.07 10.22 -14.02
N TYR A 185 -0.82 9.01 -14.54
CA TYR A 185 0.50 8.35 -14.54
C TYR A 185 1.18 8.28 -13.16
N SER A 186 0.38 8.37 -12.09
CA SER A 186 0.86 8.41 -10.71
C SER A 186 1.25 7.02 -10.20
N THR A 187 2.32 6.96 -9.40
CA THR A 187 2.64 5.79 -8.57
C THR A 187 1.81 5.72 -7.30
N GLU A 188 1.24 6.85 -6.87
CA GLU A 188 0.40 6.97 -5.68
C GLU A 188 -1.09 6.85 -6.00
N PRO A 189 -1.93 6.35 -5.06
CA PRO A 189 -3.38 6.22 -5.20
C PRO A 189 -4.11 7.58 -5.16
N ILE A 190 -3.80 8.46 -6.11
CA ILE A 190 -4.37 9.80 -6.22
C ILE A 190 -5.34 9.92 -7.40
N MET A 191 -6.20 10.92 -7.34
CA MET A 191 -7.17 11.25 -8.38
C MET A 191 -7.12 12.74 -8.73
N LEU A 192 -6.99 13.06 -10.02
CA LEU A 192 -6.96 14.44 -10.49
C LEU A 192 -8.32 15.13 -10.30
N PRO A 193 -8.37 16.48 -10.38
CA PRO A 193 -9.62 17.21 -10.35
C PRO A 193 -10.57 16.83 -11.50
N PHE A 194 -11.84 16.65 -11.17
CA PHE A 194 -12.87 16.28 -12.14
C PHE A 194 -13.34 17.48 -12.96
N LYS A 195 -13.56 17.25 -14.25
CA LYS A 195 -14.27 18.16 -15.15
C LYS A 195 -15.77 17.92 -15.07
N LYS A 196 -16.56 18.99 -15.17
CA LYS A 196 -18.02 18.99 -14.97
C LYS A 196 -18.83 18.34 -16.11
N GLY A 197 -18.20 18.05 -17.26
CA GLY A 197 -18.91 17.63 -18.48
C GLY A 197 -19.74 16.34 -18.33
N ALA A 198 -19.19 15.32 -17.65
CA ALA A 198 -19.90 14.06 -17.40
C ALA A 198 -21.16 14.25 -16.55
N PHE A 199 -21.09 15.17 -15.60
CA PHE A 199 -22.16 15.46 -14.65
C PHE A 199 -23.27 16.30 -15.27
N HIS A 200 -22.91 17.30 -16.10
CA HIS A 200 -23.89 17.99 -16.93
C HIS A 200 -24.63 17.04 -17.87
N LEU A 201 -23.90 16.10 -18.50
CA LEU A 201 -24.50 15.08 -19.37
C LEU A 201 -25.53 14.24 -18.60
N ALA A 202 -25.16 13.75 -17.41
CA ALA A 202 -26.03 12.94 -16.56
C ALA A 202 -27.31 13.69 -16.15
N VAL A 203 -27.17 14.94 -15.69
CA VAL A 203 -28.31 15.78 -15.28
C VAL A 203 -29.22 16.13 -16.46
N GLN A 204 -28.68 16.53 -17.61
CA GLN A 204 -29.51 16.87 -18.78
C GLN A 204 -30.22 15.64 -19.39
N ALA A 205 -29.60 14.47 -19.27
CA ALA A 205 -30.23 13.21 -19.63
C ALA A 205 -31.19 12.68 -18.55
N GLN A 206 -31.13 13.20 -17.33
CA GLN A 206 -31.86 12.72 -16.15
C GLN A 206 -31.58 11.23 -15.86
N VAL A 207 -30.30 10.85 -15.95
CA VAL A 207 -29.80 9.49 -15.72
C VAL A 207 -28.76 9.48 -14.60
N PRO A 208 -28.66 8.42 -13.79
CA PRO A 208 -27.73 8.42 -12.67
C PRO A 208 -26.28 8.35 -13.14
N VAL A 209 -25.39 8.79 -12.24
CA VAL A 209 -23.94 8.63 -12.38
C VAL A 209 -23.52 7.38 -11.62
N VAL A 210 -22.76 6.49 -12.26
CA VAL A 210 -22.21 5.28 -11.63
C VAL A 210 -20.69 5.43 -11.52
N PRO A 211 -20.15 5.64 -10.31
CA PRO A 211 -18.71 5.74 -10.11
C PRO A 211 -18.05 4.35 -10.13
N VAL A 212 -16.92 4.23 -10.83
CA VAL A 212 -16.12 3.01 -10.93
C VAL A 212 -14.69 3.34 -10.54
N VAL A 213 -14.24 2.78 -9.43
CA VAL A 213 -12.89 3.01 -8.88
C VAL A 213 -12.00 1.88 -9.32
N ILE A 214 -10.94 2.24 -10.05
CA ILE A 214 -9.88 1.35 -10.51
C ILE A 214 -8.71 1.56 -9.58
N GLN A 215 -8.27 0.49 -8.91
CA GLN A 215 -7.11 0.52 -8.03
C GLN A 215 -5.87 1.09 -8.74
N ASN A 216 -4.98 1.76 -7.99
CA ASN A 216 -3.69 2.12 -8.55
C ASN A 216 -2.86 0.89 -8.93
N TYR A 217 -2.58 0.78 -10.22
CA TYR A 217 -1.93 -0.36 -10.84
C TYR A 217 -0.50 -0.05 -11.31
N SER A 218 0.13 1.00 -10.80
CA SER A 218 1.50 1.40 -11.19
C SER A 218 2.53 0.27 -10.97
N HIS A 219 2.26 -0.61 -9.99
CA HIS A 219 3.02 -1.84 -9.76
C HIS A 219 2.89 -2.86 -10.92
N VAL A 220 1.81 -2.85 -11.71
CA VAL A 220 1.62 -3.67 -12.93
C VAL A 220 2.25 -2.97 -14.13
N LEU A 221 1.87 -1.72 -14.40
CA LEU A 221 2.38 -0.92 -15.52
C LEU A 221 2.84 0.47 -15.04
N ASN A 222 4.14 0.73 -15.20
CA ASN A 222 4.73 2.05 -15.06
C ASN A 222 5.64 2.34 -16.26
N LEU A 223 5.25 3.32 -17.07
CA LEU A 223 5.95 3.69 -18.29
C LEU A 223 7.28 4.41 -18.04
N LYS A 224 7.41 5.12 -16.92
CA LYS A 224 8.64 5.83 -16.54
C LYS A 224 9.71 4.82 -16.15
N ASP A 225 9.34 3.91 -15.25
CA ASP A 225 10.25 2.92 -14.66
C ASP A 225 10.41 1.66 -15.52
N LYS A 226 9.77 1.64 -16.69
CA LYS A 226 9.76 0.49 -17.62
C LYS A 226 9.32 -0.80 -16.91
N THR A 227 8.30 -0.70 -16.08
CA THR A 227 7.69 -1.85 -15.40
C THR A 227 6.46 -2.28 -16.19
N PHE A 228 6.43 -3.54 -16.62
CA PHE A 228 5.21 -4.19 -17.11
C PHE A 228 5.24 -5.65 -16.65
N ARG A 229 4.56 -5.98 -15.54
CA ARG A 229 4.59 -7.33 -14.96
C ARG A 229 3.16 -7.90 -14.82
N PRO A 230 3.00 -9.23 -14.69
CA PRO A 230 1.72 -9.81 -14.33
C PRO A 230 1.23 -9.24 -13.01
N GLY A 231 -0.08 -9.25 -12.78
CA GLY A 231 -0.67 -8.79 -11.53
C GLY A 231 -2.19 -8.70 -11.58
N THR A 232 -2.79 -8.55 -10.41
CA THR A 232 -4.24 -8.39 -10.26
C THR A 232 -4.56 -6.93 -10.02
N ILE A 233 -5.58 -6.42 -10.71
CA ILE A 233 -6.08 -5.06 -10.56
C ILE A 233 -7.50 -5.13 -10.02
N ARG A 234 -7.71 -4.56 -8.83
CA ARG A 234 -9.04 -4.48 -8.22
C ARG A 234 -9.83 -3.32 -8.80
N VAL A 235 -11.11 -3.57 -9.00
CA VAL A 235 -12.07 -2.59 -9.48
C VAL A 235 -13.31 -2.68 -8.62
N LYS A 236 -13.85 -1.55 -8.19
CA LYS A 236 -15.10 -1.51 -7.44
C LYS A 236 -16.08 -0.56 -8.09
N VAL A 237 -17.29 -1.06 -8.28
CA VAL A 237 -18.43 -0.24 -8.69
C VAL A 237 -19.06 0.33 -7.42
N LEU A 238 -19.12 1.66 -7.31
CA LEU A 238 -19.78 2.33 -6.20
C LEU A 238 -21.28 2.48 -6.47
N ASP A 239 -22.03 2.78 -5.41
CA ASP A 239 -23.46 3.06 -5.51
C ASP A 239 -23.71 4.23 -6.47
N LYS A 240 -24.75 4.08 -7.28
CA LYS A 240 -25.15 5.10 -8.23
C LYS A 240 -25.62 6.36 -7.49
N VAL A 241 -25.35 7.51 -8.08
CA VAL A 241 -25.84 8.81 -7.62
C VAL A 241 -26.94 9.27 -8.56
N GLU A 242 -28.17 9.34 -8.03
CA GLU A 242 -29.35 9.76 -8.77
C GLU A 242 -29.26 11.25 -9.15
N THR A 243 -29.64 11.57 -10.38
CA THR A 243 -29.68 12.95 -10.91
C THR A 243 -31.09 13.41 -11.25
N LYS A 244 -32.07 12.53 -11.11
CA LYS A 244 -33.47 12.81 -11.44
C LYS A 244 -33.99 13.93 -10.55
N GLY A 245 -34.56 14.96 -11.18
CA GLY A 245 -35.09 16.14 -10.52
C GLY A 245 -34.07 17.27 -10.30
N LEU A 246 -32.78 17.05 -10.60
CA LEU A 246 -31.80 18.14 -10.61
C LEU A 246 -32.02 19.03 -11.83
N GLU A 247 -31.97 20.35 -11.63
CA GLU A 247 -32.17 21.33 -12.71
C GLU A 247 -30.85 21.64 -13.45
N GLY A 248 -29.71 21.30 -12.85
CA GLY A 248 -28.39 21.51 -13.42
C GLY A 248 -27.84 22.90 -13.13
N THR A 249 -28.28 23.49 -12.02
CA THR A 249 -27.70 24.72 -11.47
C THR A 249 -26.22 24.51 -11.16
N LYS A 250 -25.45 25.61 -11.10
CA LYS A 250 -24.02 25.55 -10.82
C LYS A 250 -23.73 24.81 -9.50
N GLU A 251 -24.50 25.11 -8.46
CA GLU A 251 -24.33 24.54 -7.13
C GLU A 251 -24.64 23.04 -7.10
N GLU A 252 -25.74 22.60 -7.72
CA GLU A 252 -26.06 21.16 -7.82
C GLU A 252 -24.97 20.37 -8.54
N ILE A 253 -24.45 20.92 -9.64
CA ILE A 253 -23.38 20.27 -10.41
C ILE A 253 -22.09 20.21 -9.60
N ASP A 254 -21.74 21.28 -8.88
CA ASP A 254 -20.52 21.35 -8.07
C ASP A 254 -20.60 20.36 -6.91
N ASN A 255 -21.74 20.30 -6.21
CA ASN A 255 -21.99 19.32 -5.15
C ASN A 255 -21.96 17.87 -5.67
N LEU A 256 -22.54 17.62 -6.85
CA LEU A 256 -22.52 16.28 -7.46
C LEU A 256 -21.09 15.85 -7.83
N VAL A 257 -20.29 16.75 -8.40
CA VAL A 257 -18.89 16.51 -8.74
C VAL A 257 -18.08 16.22 -7.49
N GLU A 258 -18.21 17.04 -6.46
CA GLU A 258 -17.47 16.88 -5.20
C GLU A 258 -17.85 15.59 -4.49
N LYS A 259 -19.15 15.30 -4.36
CA LYS A 259 -19.63 14.05 -3.76
C LYS A 259 -19.02 12.84 -4.47
N VAL A 260 -19.20 12.74 -5.78
CA VAL A 260 -18.73 11.58 -6.56
C VAL A 260 -17.21 11.46 -6.50
N ARG A 261 -16.49 12.58 -6.61
CA ARG A 261 -15.02 12.55 -6.51
C ARG A 261 -14.56 12.10 -5.12
N ASN A 262 -15.16 12.62 -4.05
CA ASN A 262 -14.76 12.28 -2.67
C ASN A 262 -15.04 10.82 -2.36
N ASP A 263 -16.20 10.29 -2.78
CA ASP A 263 -16.54 8.87 -2.65
C ASP A 263 -15.50 8.00 -3.39
N MET A 264 -15.11 8.39 -4.61
CA MET A 264 -14.11 7.67 -5.40
C MET A 264 -12.68 7.77 -4.83
N VAL A 265 -12.27 8.94 -4.31
CA VAL A 265 -10.95 9.15 -3.69
C VAL A 265 -10.82 8.30 -2.43
N LYS A 266 -11.82 8.37 -1.55
CA LYS A 266 -11.86 7.57 -0.32
C LYS A 266 -11.70 6.08 -0.62
N GLU A 267 -12.39 5.58 -1.64
CA GLU A 267 -12.26 4.18 -2.04
C GLU A 267 -10.89 3.90 -2.69
N LEU A 268 -10.36 4.78 -3.54
CA LEU A 268 -9.06 4.59 -4.18
C LEU A 268 -7.93 4.49 -3.13
N GLU A 269 -7.96 5.37 -2.12
CA GLU A 269 -7.06 5.33 -0.96
C GLU A 269 -7.26 4.04 -0.15
N ALA A 270 -8.51 3.64 0.07
CA ALA A 270 -8.84 2.39 0.75
C ALA A 270 -8.40 1.14 -0.04
N MET A 271 -8.30 1.19 -1.37
CA MET A 271 -7.75 0.10 -2.17
C MET A 271 -6.22 0.01 -2.09
N GLY A 272 -5.53 1.16 -2.03
CA GLY A 272 -4.06 1.24 -1.98
C GLY A 272 -3.39 0.75 -3.27
N LEU A 273 -2.13 0.34 -3.17
CA LEU A 273 -1.33 -0.20 -4.29
C LEU A 273 -1.31 -1.73 -4.27
N GLY A 274 -1.60 -2.35 -5.42
CA GLY A 274 -1.50 -3.82 -5.59
C GLY A 274 -2.49 -4.63 -4.76
N ASP A 275 -2.33 -5.94 -4.74
CA ASP A 275 -3.10 -6.76 -3.81
C ASP A 275 -2.79 -6.22 -2.41
N LYS A 276 -3.77 -5.57 -1.77
CA LYS A 276 -3.83 -5.57 -0.31
C LYS A 276 -3.95 -7.04 -0.05
N LYS A 277 -2.81 -7.67 0.22
CA LYS A 277 -2.79 -8.94 0.90
C LYS A 277 -3.83 -8.77 2.00
N LYS A 278 -4.84 -9.65 1.99
CA LYS A 278 -5.83 -9.70 3.07
C LYS A 278 -5.08 -9.40 4.36
N PRO A 279 -5.54 -8.45 5.18
CA PRO A 279 -4.84 -8.15 6.42
C PRO A 279 -4.55 -9.49 7.09
N LEU A 280 -3.27 -9.76 7.37
CA LEU A 280 -2.84 -11.08 7.87
C LEU A 280 -3.64 -11.51 9.11
N TRP A 281 -4.18 -10.52 9.82
CA TRP A 281 -5.12 -10.66 10.90
C TRP A 281 -6.02 -9.41 11.01
N ASN A 282 -7.22 -9.58 11.60
CA ASN A 282 -8.12 -8.54 12.09
C ASN A 282 -9.10 -7.94 11.06
N THR A 283 -10.06 -8.78 10.66
CA THR A 283 -11.37 -8.32 10.15
C THR A 283 -12.14 -7.56 11.24
N PRO A 284 -13.13 -6.69 10.92
CA PRO A 284 -13.93 -6.01 11.93
C PRO A 284 -14.59 -6.96 12.95
N GLU A 285 -15.02 -8.14 12.52
CA GLU A 285 -15.59 -9.16 13.37
C GLU A 285 -14.54 -9.73 14.35
N GLU A 286 -13.37 -10.08 13.84
CA GLU A 286 -12.24 -10.56 14.67
C GLU A 286 -11.71 -9.50 15.62
N PHE A 287 -11.73 -8.21 15.23
CA PHE A 287 -11.40 -7.10 16.11
C PHE A 287 -12.29 -7.11 17.35
N ASN A 288 -13.60 -7.15 17.13
CA ASN A 288 -14.59 -7.08 18.20
C ASN A 288 -14.55 -8.34 19.07
N GLU A 289 -14.38 -9.52 18.47
CA GLU A 289 -14.17 -10.79 19.18
C GLU A 289 -12.95 -10.70 20.12
N ALA A 290 -11.79 -10.34 19.58
CA ALA A 290 -10.54 -10.22 20.35
C ALA A 290 -10.62 -9.15 21.46
N LEU A 291 -11.26 -8.01 21.17
CA LEU A 291 -11.47 -6.95 22.15
C LEU A 291 -12.33 -7.45 23.32
N ASN A 292 -13.38 -8.22 23.05
CA ASN A 292 -14.29 -8.74 24.09
C ASN A 292 -13.62 -9.77 25.02
N HIS A 293 -12.50 -10.36 24.61
CA HIS A 293 -11.71 -11.25 25.46
C HIS A 293 -10.80 -10.51 26.45
N LEU A 294 -10.51 -9.24 26.19
CA LEU A 294 -9.72 -8.42 27.10
C LEU A 294 -10.60 -7.81 28.22
N PRO A 295 -10.04 -7.60 29.43
CA PRO A 295 -10.76 -6.93 30.52
C PRO A 295 -11.27 -5.54 30.10
N THR A 296 -12.51 -5.19 30.47
CA THR A 296 -13.14 -3.90 30.10
C THR A 296 -12.27 -2.66 30.38
N PRO A 297 -11.51 -2.56 31.49
CA PRO A 297 -10.62 -1.43 31.72
C PRO A 297 -9.54 -1.22 30.64
N THR A 298 -9.14 -2.28 29.91
CA THR A 298 -8.13 -2.13 28.83
C THR A 298 -8.73 -1.57 27.53
N HIS A 299 -10.06 -1.63 27.36
CA HIS A 299 -10.73 -1.22 26.13
C HIS A 299 -10.51 0.26 25.82
N GLU A 300 -10.54 1.13 26.83
CA GLU A 300 -10.31 2.56 26.67
C GLU A 300 -8.93 2.83 26.06
N SER A 301 -7.90 2.10 26.50
CA SER A 301 -6.53 2.23 25.99
C SER A 301 -6.39 1.88 24.50
N ILE A 302 -7.30 1.07 23.97
CA ILE A 302 -7.34 0.63 22.56
C ILE A 302 -8.24 1.56 21.74
N LEU A 303 -9.44 1.85 22.25
CA LEU A 303 -10.47 2.59 21.51
C LEU A 303 -10.21 4.09 21.43
N LYS A 304 -9.34 4.65 22.29
CA LYS A 304 -8.95 6.07 22.25
C LYS A 304 -8.30 6.50 20.93
N PHE A 305 -7.70 5.58 20.17
CA PHE A 305 -7.06 5.91 18.90
C PHE A 305 -8.08 6.23 17.81
N HIS A 306 -7.82 7.25 17.00
CA HIS A 306 -8.74 7.65 15.93
C HIS A 306 -8.66 6.73 14.71
N ARG A 307 -7.45 6.32 14.33
CA ARG A 307 -7.23 5.48 13.14
C ARG A 307 -7.48 4.01 13.47
N PRO A 308 -8.19 3.26 12.61
CA PRO A 308 -8.41 1.83 12.80
C PRO A 308 -7.11 1.02 12.93
N ASP A 309 -6.06 1.35 12.17
CA ASP A 309 -4.80 0.62 12.21
C ASP A 309 -4.09 0.78 13.56
N ASP A 310 -4.10 1.99 14.14
CA ASP A 310 -3.56 2.24 15.48
C ASP A 310 -4.31 1.43 16.55
N ARG A 311 -5.65 1.31 16.43
CA ARG A 311 -6.45 0.46 17.32
C ARG A 311 -6.05 -1.01 17.22
N LYS A 312 -5.73 -1.50 16.01
CA LYS A 312 -5.29 -2.88 15.79
C LYS A 312 -3.94 -3.15 16.43
N LEU A 313 -2.98 -2.23 16.29
CA LEU A 313 -1.66 -2.35 16.92
C LEU A 313 -1.79 -2.29 18.46
N ALA A 314 -2.64 -1.42 18.98
CA ALA A 314 -2.92 -1.34 20.42
C ALA A 314 -3.58 -2.63 20.95
N LEU A 315 -4.56 -3.18 20.22
CA LEU A 315 -5.20 -4.46 20.55
C LEU A 315 -4.18 -5.60 20.54
N GLY A 316 -3.38 -5.73 19.48
CA GLY A 316 -2.32 -6.73 19.39
C GLY A 316 -1.31 -6.62 20.54
N SER A 317 -0.94 -5.40 20.90
CA SER A 317 -0.04 -5.14 22.04
C SER A 317 -0.62 -5.64 23.36
N GLN A 318 -1.91 -5.40 23.62
CA GLN A 318 -2.56 -5.90 24.83
C GLN A 318 -2.67 -7.43 24.84
N LEU A 319 -3.04 -8.05 23.72
CA LEU A 319 -3.12 -9.50 23.60
C LEU A 319 -1.76 -10.17 23.86
N LEU A 320 -0.67 -9.65 23.27
CA LEU A 320 0.67 -10.22 23.47
C LEU A 320 1.15 -10.07 24.92
N GLN A 321 0.85 -8.95 25.58
CA GLN A 321 1.18 -8.77 27.00
C GLN A 321 0.42 -9.74 27.90
N HIS A 322 -0.87 -9.98 27.64
CA HIS A 322 -1.63 -10.97 28.42
C HIS A 322 -1.12 -12.38 28.14
N LEU A 323 -0.86 -12.70 26.86
CA LEU A 323 -0.36 -14.00 26.42
C LEU A 323 0.98 -14.36 27.08
N ILE A 324 1.93 -13.42 27.16
CA ILE A 324 3.24 -13.69 27.76
C ILE A 324 3.11 -13.98 29.25
N VAL A 325 2.26 -13.24 29.96
CA VAL A 325 1.96 -13.52 31.37
C VAL A 325 1.31 -14.90 31.53
N CYS A 326 0.33 -15.26 30.70
CA CYS A 326 -0.32 -16.56 30.75
C CYS A 326 0.68 -17.71 30.54
N ARG A 327 1.54 -17.59 29.51
CA ARG A 327 2.53 -18.62 29.15
C ARG A 327 3.53 -18.85 30.28
N TYR A 328 4.02 -17.79 30.94
CA TYR A 328 5.08 -17.90 31.95
C TYR A 328 4.58 -18.07 33.38
N ARG A 329 3.44 -17.45 33.75
CA ARG A 329 2.90 -17.51 35.12
C ARG A 329 1.80 -18.55 35.28
N HIS A 330 1.35 -19.16 34.18
CA HIS A 330 0.24 -20.12 34.17
C HIS A 330 -1.04 -19.57 34.79
N ILE A 331 -1.28 -18.26 34.61
CA ILE A 331 -2.49 -17.55 35.05
C ILE A 331 -3.50 -17.54 33.89
N PRO A 332 -4.80 -17.77 34.14
CA PRO A 332 -5.82 -17.68 33.09
C PRO A 332 -5.88 -16.27 32.47
N PHE A 333 -6.14 -16.20 31.17
CA PHE A 333 -6.07 -14.95 30.40
C PHE A 333 -6.92 -13.80 30.98
N ARG A 334 -8.13 -14.12 31.44
CA ARG A 334 -9.07 -13.16 32.06
C ARG A 334 -8.62 -12.63 33.43
N ASP A 335 -7.74 -13.35 34.10
CA ASP A 335 -7.27 -13.05 35.45
C ASP A 335 -5.95 -12.25 35.43
N VAL A 336 -5.36 -12.05 34.25
CA VAL A 336 -4.16 -11.24 34.08
C VAL A 336 -4.48 -9.76 34.34
N CYS A 337 -3.76 -9.15 35.30
CA CYS A 337 -3.86 -7.74 35.61
C CYS A 337 -2.55 -7.01 35.25
N ILE A 338 -2.64 -6.06 34.33
CA ILE A 338 -1.51 -5.20 33.91
C ILE A 338 -1.82 -3.78 34.36
N VAL A 339 -0.90 -3.19 35.11
CA VAL A 339 -0.97 -1.78 35.49
C VAL A 339 0.20 -1.03 34.86
N ARG A 340 0.13 0.30 34.86
CA ARG A 340 1.29 1.13 34.48
C ARG A 340 1.96 1.63 35.74
N ASN A 341 3.25 1.36 35.89
CA ASN A 341 4.02 1.93 36.99
C ASN A 341 4.34 3.40 36.68
N PHE A 342 3.99 4.29 37.60
CA PHE A 342 4.31 5.73 37.55
C PHE A 342 5.34 6.11 38.62
N GLY A 343 5.97 5.12 39.28
CA GLY A 343 7.05 5.33 40.24
C GLY A 343 8.25 6.00 39.59
N GLY A 344 8.46 7.28 39.90
CA GLY A 344 9.71 8.03 39.68
C GLY A 344 9.98 8.52 38.26
N ILE A 345 9.72 7.73 37.22
CA ILE A 345 10.14 8.07 35.85
C ILE A 345 8.93 8.41 34.97
N ALA A 346 8.99 9.56 34.29
CA ALA A 346 7.99 10.04 33.35
C ALA A 346 7.92 9.13 32.10
N GLY A 347 7.22 7.99 32.20
CA GLY A 347 7.18 7.01 31.11
C GLY A 347 6.17 5.85 31.22
N GLY A 348 5.43 5.71 32.32
CA GLY A 348 4.24 4.83 32.42
C GLY A 348 4.38 3.42 31.80
N ARG A 349 5.43 2.67 32.15
CA ARG A 349 5.70 1.33 31.60
C ARG A 349 4.64 0.32 32.09
N PRO A 350 4.06 -0.52 31.22
CA PRO A 350 3.17 -1.59 31.66
C PRO A 350 3.96 -2.64 32.42
N VAL A 351 3.51 -2.96 33.63
CA VAL A 351 4.08 -3.95 34.53
C VAL A 351 2.95 -4.89 34.97
N PHE A 352 3.23 -6.18 34.98
CA PHE A 352 2.32 -7.17 35.54
C PHE A 352 2.43 -7.15 37.07
N ILE A 353 1.28 -7.11 37.78
CA ILE A 353 1.23 -7.30 39.23
C ILE A 353 0.51 -8.61 39.53
N GLY A 354 1.24 -9.59 40.06
CA GLY A 354 0.68 -10.86 40.52
C GLY A 354 -0.06 -10.70 41.86
N SER A 355 -1.17 -11.42 42.02
CA SER A 355 -1.93 -11.47 43.29
C SER A 355 -1.16 -12.14 44.45
N ASP A 356 -0.04 -12.79 44.15
CA ASP A 356 0.86 -13.46 45.08
C ASP A 356 2.01 -12.55 45.58
N GLY A 357 2.10 -11.31 45.09
CA GLY A 357 3.17 -10.37 45.46
C GLY A 357 4.55 -10.73 44.90
N VAL A 358 4.64 -11.69 43.97
CA VAL A 358 5.91 -12.09 43.33
C VAL A 358 6.11 -11.30 42.04
N GLU A 359 6.93 -10.26 42.12
CA GLU A 359 7.56 -9.62 40.96
C GLU A 359 8.57 -10.59 40.34
N GLY A 360 8.62 -10.68 39.00
CA GLY A 360 9.48 -11.69 38.38
C GLY A 360 9.45 -11.83 36.86
N LEU A 361 8.54 -11.14 36.16
CA LEU A 361 8.50 -11.12 34.69
C LEU A 361 8.51 -9.67 34.21
N GLU A 362 9.59 -9.28 33.56
CA GLU A 362 9.73 -7.99 32.91
C GLU A 362 9.53 -8.15 31.41
N TYR A 363 8.77 -7.27 30.77
CA TYR A 363 8.57 -7.31 29.32
C TYR A 363 8.50 -5.92 28.70
N ASN A 364 8.82 -5.86 27.42
CA ASN A 364 8.69 -4.67 26.61
C ASN A 364 7.99 -5.00 25.30
N VAL A 365 7.05 -4.14 24.91
CA VAL A 365 6.26 -4.28 23.68
C VAL A 365 6.59 -3.10 22.76
N SER A 366 6.71 -3.38 21.47
CA SER A 366 6.80 -2.33 20.46
C SER A 366 6.02 -2.73 19.21
N HIS A 367 5.58 -1.73 18.46
CA HIS A 367 4.83 -1.93 17.24
C HIS A 367 5.13 -0.83 16.22
N HIS A 368 5.23 -1.21 14.95
CA HIS A 368 5.41 -0.28 13.86
C HIS A 368 4.89 -0.91 12.57
N GLY A 369 4.41 -0.10 11.63
CA GLY A 369 3.79 -0.57 10.40
C GLY A 369 2.63 -1.51 10.70
N SER A 370 2.80 -2.80 10.41
CA SER A 370 1.78 -3.84 10.59
C SER A 370 2.15 -4.94 11.60
N VAL A 371 3.24 -4.76 12.35
CA VAL A 371 3.78 -5.77 13.25
C VAL A 371 3.78 -5.26 14.69
N VAL A 372 3.40 -6.15 15.61
CA VAL A 372 3.57 -5.99 17.05
C VAL A 372 4.50 -7.08 17.53
N GLY A 373 5.53 -6.71 18.30
CA GLY A 373 6.43 -7.66 18.94
C GLY A 373 6.46 -7.43 20.45
N ILE A 374 6.79 -8.49 21.18
CA ILE A 374 7.00 -8.44 22.63
C ILE A 374 8.24 -9.26 22.96
N VAL A 375 9.02 -8.79 23.92
CA VAL A 375 10.14 -9.52 24.51
C VAL A 375 9.98 -9.51 26.02
N SER A 376 10.33 -10.60 26.68
CA SER A 376 10.34 -10.70 28.13
C SER A 376 11.65 -11.27 28.65
N ARG A 377 11.99 -10.90 29.89
CA ARG A 377 13.02 -11.54 30.71
C ARG A 377 12.43 -11.87 32.07
N LEU A 378 12.99 -12.89 32.72
CA LEU A 378 12.75 -13.11 34.14
C LEU A 378 13.67 -12.18 34.96
N LEU A 379 13.15 -11.63 36.06
CA LEU A 379 13.99 -10.85 36.97
C LEU A 379 14.95 -11.78 37.74
N PRO A 380 16.21 -11.37 37.98
CA PRO A 380 17.12 -12.13 38.81
C PRO A 380 16.58 -12.21 40.26
N PRO A 381 16.76 -13.33 40.96
CA PRO A 381 16.10 -13.61 42.24
C PRO A 381 16.50 -12.70 43.43
N GLU A 382 17.48 -11.81 43.28
CA GLU A 382 17.96 -10.90 44.33
C GLU A 382 17.53 -9.42 44.14
N ASP A 383 16.82 -9.10 43.05
CA ASP A 383 16.30 -7.75 42.81
C ASP A 383 14.96 -7.58 43.53
N ASP A 384 14.95 -6.81 44.62
CA ASP A 384 13.83 -6.70 45.56
C ASP A 384 12.68 -5.79 45.08
N GLY A 385 12.67 -5.45 43.79
CA GLY A 385 11.62 -4.65 43.16
C GLY A 385 11.62 -3.16 43.56
N ASN A 386 12.54 -2.75 44.44
CA ASN A 386 12.57 -1.41 45.03
C ASN A 386 13.65 -0.48 44.45
N GLY A 387 14.34 -0.87 43.38
CA GLY A 387 15.37 -0.05 42.75
C GLY A 387 14.80 1.08 41.88
N ASP A 388 15.14 2.33 42.22
CA ASP A 388 14.97 3.56 41.42
C ASP A 388 15.70 3.55 40.05
N GLU A 389 16.21 2.41 39.59
CA GLU A 389 16.91 2.25 38.32
C GLU A 389 16.01 1.52 37.31
N GLY A 390 15.69 2.17 36.19
CA GLY A 390 14.78 1.63 35.18
C GLY A 390 15.20 0.28 34.59
N GLY A 391 14.21 -0.40 33.99
CA GLY A 391 14.20 -1.86 33.81
C GLY A 391 15.33 -2.52 32.98
N GLY A 392 15.33 -3.85 33.00
CA GLY A 392 16.36 -4.70 32.42
C GLY A 392 16.10 -5.20 30.99
N VAL A 393 14.96 -4.89 30.34
CA VAL A 393 14.72 -5.22 28.92
C VAL A 393 13.99 -4.11 28.15
N GLY A 394 14.45 -3.83 26.93
CA GLY A 394 13.83 -2.92 25.97
C GLY A 394 13.78 -3.54 24.58
N PHE A 395 12.71 -3.25 23.86
CA PHE A 395 12.46 -3.78 22.54
C PHE A 395 11.93 -2.67 21.63
N ASP A 396 12.45 -2.61 20.40
CA ASP A 396 11.89 -1.76 19.38
C ASP A 396 11.82 -2.43 18.01
N ILE A 397 10.87 -1.97 17.20
CA ILE A 397 10.60 -2.48 15.86
C ILE A 397 10.30 -1.31 14.93
N LEU A 398 10.79 -1.38 13.70
CA LEU A 398 10.41 -0.45 12.64
C LEU A 398 10.40 -1.07 11.25
N GLU A 399 9.70 -0.42 10.32
CA GLU A 399 9.72 -0.76 8.89
C GLU A 399 11.06 -0.32 8.29
N TYR A 400 11.90 -1.28 7.91
CA TYR A 400 13.32 -1.03 7.71
C TYR A 400 13.62 -0.20 6.46
N GLU A 401 12.98 -0.49 5.33
CA GLU A 401 13.30 0.19 4.07
C GLU A 401 12.35 1.37 3.76
N LYS A 402 11.38 1.64 4.62
CA LYS A 402 10.28 2.54 4.29
C LYS A 402 10.61 3.99 4.59
N ARG A 403 10.91 4.76 3.55
CA ARG A 403 11.07 6.20 3.68
C ARG A 403 9.78 6.88 4.18
N PRO A 404 9.86 7.88 5.08
CA PRO A 404 8.68 8.65 5.47
C PRO A 404 8.01 9.33 4.27
N HIS A 405 6.68 9.28 4.24
CA HIS A 405 5.87 9.76 3.11
C HIS A 405 5.98 11.28 2.86
N TYR A 406 6.32 12.05 3.88
CA TYR A 406 6.49 13.51 3.80
C TYR A 406 7.88 13.93 3.32
N VAL A 407 8.80 12.98 3.13
CA VAL A 407 10.15 13.25 2.61
C VAL A 407 10.12 13.09 1.09
N ASP A 408 10.54 14.14 0.39
CA ASP A 408 10.54 14.18 -1.06
C ASP A 408 11.42 13.12 -1.72
N GLY A 409 11.10 12.78 -2.97
CA GLY A 409 11.71 11.79 -3.86
C GLY A 409 13.21 11.90 -4.18
N THR A 410 13.97 12.78 -3.50
CA THR A 410 15.33 13.16 -3.90
C THR A 410 16.36 12.83 -2.82
N LEU A 411 17.62 12.64 -3.22
CA LEU A 411 18.70 12.35 -2.29
C LEU A 411 18.93 13.51 -1.31
N GLU A 412 18.80 14.74 -1.79
CA GLU A 412 18.95 15.95 -0.97
C GLU A 412 17.90 16.00 0.14
N ALA A 413 16.63 15.74 -0.18
CA ALA A 413 15.56 15.75 0.81
C ALA A 413 15.71 14.62 1.85
N VAL A 414 16.20 13.45 1.42
CA VAL A 414 16.50 12.34 2.34
C VAL A 414 17.68 12.68 3.26
N LYS A 415 18.70 13.37 2.76
CA LYS A 415 19.83 13.83 3.59
C LYS A 415 19.40 14.91 4.58
N GLU A 416 18.63 15.90 4.14
CA GLU A 416 18.07 16.95 5.02
C GLU A 416 17.20 16.34 6.13
N TRP A 417 16.37 15.35 5.79
CA TRP A 417 15.60 14.59 6.77
C TRP A 417 16.50 13.87 7.79
N ALA A 418 17.59 13.23 7.33
CA ALA A 418 18.54 12.55 8.21
C ALA A 418 19.30 13.55 9.11
N GLU A 419 19.72 14.70 8.58
CA GLU A 419 20.37 15.79 9.32
C GLU A 419 19.53 16.29 10.50
N GLY A 420 18.20 16.32 10.34
CA GLY A 420 17.26 16.68 11.40
C GLY A 420 17.40 15.83 12.68
N PHE A 421 17.87 14.58 12.61
CA PHE A 421 18.14 13.77 13.79
C PHE A 421 19.41 14.21 14.54
N GLY A 422 20.42 14.73 13.83
CA GLY A 422 21.58 15.36 14.45
C GLY A 422 21.20 16.66 15.14
N ASP A 423 20.43 17.52 14.45
CA ASP A 423 19.96 18.80 14.99
C ASP A 423 19.05 18.64 16.22
N ALA A 424 18.20 17.60 16.20
CA ALA A 424 17.35 17.22 17.32
C ALA A 424 18.12 16.49 18.46
N LYS A 425 19.45 16.37 18.34
CA LYS A 425 20.31 15.67 19.32
C LYS A 425 19.89 14.23 19.59
N VAL A 426 19.42 13.53 18.56
CA VAL A 426 19.14 12.10 18.61
C VAL A 426 20.43 11.32 18.35
N PHE A 427 21.17 11.70 17.30
CA PHE A 427 22.40 11.04 16.88
C PHE A 427 23.64 11.91 17.12
N THR A 428 24.75 11.27 17.46
CA THR A 428 26.05 11.94 17.61
C THR A 428 26.67 12.27 16.25
N GLY A 429 27.70 13.12 16.24
CA GLY A 429 28.44 13.42 15.00
C GLY A 429 29.05 12.18 14.34
N ARG A 430 29.40 11.14 15.12
CA ARG A 430 29.92 9.88 14.58
C ARG A 430 28.82 9.07 13.90
N GLU A 431 27.68 8.90 14.57
CA GLU A 431 26.50 8.21 14.01
C GLU A 431 26.01 8.90 12.74
N MET A 432 25.96 10.24 12.76
CA MET A 432 25.65 11.05 11.57
C MET A 432 26.67 10.84 10.44
N GLY A 433 27.96 10.69 10.76
CA GLY A 433 28.99 10.35 9.79
C GLY A 433 28.78 8.98 9.14
N VAL A 434 28.33 7.97 9.89
CA VAL A 434 27.97 6.65 9.35
C VAL A 434 26.74 6.74 8.45
N ILE A 435 25.72 7.51 8.86
CA ILE A 435 24.50 7.74 8.09
C ILE A 435 24.81 8.42 6.75
N ASP A 436 25.65 9.46 6.75
CA ASP A 436 26.05 10.13 5.50
C ASP A 436 26.93 9.22 4.63
N ALA A 437 27.80 8.43 5.25
CA ALA A 437 28.64 7.46 4.55
C ALA A 437 27.81 6.38 3.82
N ALA A 438 26.65 5.99 4.37
CA ALA A 438 25.78 4.98 3.79
C ALA A 438 25.26 5.36 2.38
N ALA A 439 25.17 6.66 2.07
CA ALA A 439 24.82 7.12 0.72
C ALA A 439 25.83 6.64 -0.34
N TRP A 440 27.09 6.41 0.02
CA TRP A 440 28.15 6.02 -0.92
C TRP A 440 28.17 4.51 -1.22
N GLY A 441 27.39 3.71 -0.50
CA GLY A 441 27.19 2.29 -0.79
C GLY A 441 26.24 2.02 -1.98
N GLY A 442 25.44 3.01 -2.37
CA GLY A 442 24.47 2.90 -3.47
C GLY A 442 25.08 3.15 -4.86
N VAL A 443 24.78 2.26 -5.81
CA VAL A 443 25.26 2.35 -7.21
C VAL A 443 24.53 3.45 -8.01
N ASP A 444 23.24 3.66 -7.72
CA ASP A 444 22.40 4.69 -8.33
C ASP A 444 21.73 5.56 -7.25
N GLU A 445 21.09 6.66 -7.66
CA GLU A 445 20.50 7.66 -6.75
C GLU A 445 19.46 7.05 -5.79
N GLN A 446 18.69 6.07 -6.27
CA GLN A 446 17.74 5.33 -5.43
C GLN A 446 18.46 4.49 -4.38
N GLY A 447 19.50 3.74 -4.74
CA GLY A 447 20.32 2.99 -3.81
C GLY A 447 21.00 3.86 -2.76
N LYS A 448 21.40 5.10 -3.13
CA LYS A 448 21.95 6.06 -2.16
C LYS A 448 20.91 6.49 -1.13
N MET A 449 19.69 6.84 -1.60
CA MET A 449 18.58 7.19 -0.71
C MET A 449 18.22 6.05 0.23
N GLU A 450 18.09 4.83 -0.30
CA GLU A 450 17.80 3.64 0.49
C GLU A 450 18.88 3.36 1.55
N GLY A 451 20.15 3.57 1.20
CA GLY A 451 21.27 3.43 2.14
C GLY A 451 21.15 4.38 3.33
N VAL A 452 20.85 5.66 3.08
CA VAL A 452 20.65 6.67 4.15
C VAL A 452 19.46 6.31 5.04
N VAL A 453 18.31 5.96 4.45
CA VAL A 453 17.10 5.57 5.21
C VAL A 453 17.38 4.36 6.10
N LYS A 454 18.00 3.32 5.55
CA LYS A 454 18.38 2.12 6.30
C LYS A 454 19.35 2.42 7.45
N ALA A 455 20.33 3.30 7.23
CA ALA A 455 21.27 3.68 8.27
C ALA A 455 20.60 4.45 9.41
N VAL A 456 19.74 5.44 9.10
CA VAL A 456 18.95 6.17 10.10
C VAL A 456 18.11 5.19 10.93
N HIS A 457 17.39 4.30 10.25
CA HIS A 457 16.52 3.32 10.89
C HIS A 457 17.29 2.33 11.79
N LEU A 458 18.43 1.81 11.36
CA LEU A 458 19.25 0.93 12.22
C LEU A 458 19.72 1.63 13.50
N ASN A 459 20.17 2.87 13.39
CA ASN A 459 20.60 3.63 14.56
C ASN A 459 19.41 3.95 15.47
N TRP A 460 18.27 4.33 14.89
CA TRP A 460 17.05 4.67 15.64
C TRP A 460 16.53 3.48 16.47
N VAL A 461 16.37 2.31 15.86
CA VAL A 461 15.76 1.14 16.52
C VAL A 461 16.58 0.69 17.74
N VAL A 462 17.92 0.74 17.64
CA VAL A 462 18.82 0.41 18.75
C VAL A 462 18.69 1.43 19.87
N LYS A 463 18.69 2.73 19.54
CA LYS A 463 18.54 3.80 20.53
C LYS A 463 17.22 3.73 21.26
N GLU A 464 16.11 3.56 20.55
CA GLU A 464 14.78 3.43 21.15
C GLU A 464 14.70 2.19 22.05
N ALA A 465 15.23 1.05 21.61
CA ALA A 465 15.28 -0.15 22.44
C ALA A 465 16.10 0.08 23.72
N TYR A 466 17.24 0.78 23.64
CA TYR A 466 18.04 1.13 24.81
C TYR A 466 17.29 2.09 25.76
N VAL A 467 16.71 3.18 25.25
CA VAL A 467 15.92 4.14 26.04
C VAL A 467 14.76 3.44 26.76
N LYS A 468 14.09 2.51 26.07
CA LYS A 468 13.02 1.69 26.64
C LYS A 468 13.51 0.72 27.71
N ALA A 469 14.73 0.20 27.56
CA ALA A 469 15.35 -0.65 28.56
C ALA A 469 15.63 0.17 29.83
N VAL A 470 16.46 1.21 29.73
CA VAL A 470 16.85 2.05 30.90
C VAL A 470 15.70 2.85 31.51
N GLY A 471 14.55 2.94 30.82
CA GLY A 471 13.32 3.50 31.35
C GLY A 471 13.27 5.03 31.42
N THR A 472 14.25 5.75 30.85
CA THR A 472 14.41 7.21 31.00
C THR A 472 13.37 8.07 30.25
N GLY A 473 12.51 7.46 29.42
CA GLY A 473 11.45 8.16 28.71
C GLY A 473 11.95 9.16 27.66
N LEU A 474 11.16 10.21 27.39
CA LEU A 474 11.49 11.27 26.43
C LEU A 474 12.60 12.19 26.96
N VAL A 475 13.85 11.74 26.93
CA VAL A 475 15.01 12.61 27.15
C VAL A 475 15.28 13.39 25.87
N THR A 476 15.37 14.72 25.97
CA THR A 476 15.56 15.62 24.80
C THR A 476 16.97 15.61 24.21
N ASP A 477 17.93 14.93 24.85
CA ASP A 477 19.32 14.83 24.38
C ASP A 477 19.78 13.37 24.53
N LEU A 478 19.78 12.63 23.42
CA LEU A 478 20.20 11.23 23.36
C LEU A 478 21.66 11.08 22.90
N THR A 479 22.40 12.18 22.73
CA THR A 479 23.82 12.16 22.35
C THR A 479 24.75 11.72 23.47
N ALA A 480 24.22 11.54 24.69
CA ALA A 480 24.97 11.00 25.82
C ALA A 480 25.41 9.54 25.61
N VAL A 481 24.71 8.80 24.75
CA VAL A 481 24.99 7.41 24.38
C VAL A 481 25.09 7.29 22.87
N GLU A 482 26.14 6.61 22.42
CA GLU A 482 26.48 6.40 21.02
C GLU A 482 26.63 4.90 20.75
N PHE A 483 26.10 4.46 19.61
CA PHE A 483 26.16 3.07 19.16
C PHE A 483 26.94 2.94 17.86
N GLU A 484 27.74 1.89 17.76
CA GLU A 484 28.43 1.51 16.53
C GLU A 484 28.17 0.05 16.22
N LEU A 485 27.49 -0.21 15.09
CA LEU A 485 27.25 -1.56 14.60
C LEU A 485 28.48 -2.01 13.79
N VAL A 486 29.30 -2.87 14.38
CA VAL A 486 30.58 -3.28 13.80
C VAL A 486 30.33 -4.13 12.55
N GLY A 487 31.00 -3.78 11.44
CA GLY A 487 30.91 -4.54 10.18
C GLY A 487 29.65 -4.28 9.33
N VAL A 488 28.82 -3.31 9.71
CA VAL A 488 27.58 -2.96 8.98
C VAL A 488 27.82 -1.80 8.02
N GLY A 489 28.26 -2.10 6.79
CA GLY A 489 28.68 -1.09 5.80
C GLY A 489 27.57 -0.38 5.01
N GLY A 490 26.30 -0.50 5.40
CA GLY A 490 25.18 0.11 4.65
C GLY A 490 23.80 -0.54 4.85
N GLY A 491 23.72 -1.57 5.67
CA GLY A 491 22.47 -2.20 6.07
C GLY A 491 22.65 -3.67 6.47
N ILE A 492 21.54 -4.32 6.80
CA ILE A 492 21.52 -5.74 7.17
C ILE A 492 20.65 -6.57 6.22
N GLU A 493 21.10 -7.80 5.94
CA GLU A 493 20.41 -8.73 5.06
C GLU A 493 19.23 -9.41 5.77
N ALA A 494 18.30 -9.97 4.98
CA ALA A 494 17.13 -10.64 5.54
C ALA A 494 17.54 -11.89 6.33
N GLY A 495 17.09 -12.00 7.57
CA GLY A 495 17.48 -13.05 8.52
C GLY A 495 18.87 -12.85 9.14
N GLN A 496 19.56 -11.74 8.83
CA GLN A 496 20.83 -11.42 9.47
C GLN A 496 20.57 -10.85 10.87
N ARG A 497 21.21 -11.46 11.87
CA ARG A 497 21.31 -10.97 13.24
C ARG A 497 22.70 -10.39 13.49
N ILE A 498 22.75 -9.29 14.24
CA ILE A 498 23.96 -8.60 14.67
C ILE A 498 23.87 -8.40 16.17
N ASP A 499 24.82 -8.98 16.89
CA ASP A 499 24.96 -8.90 18.35
C ASP A 499 26.30 -8.29 18.79
N ASP A 500 27.18 -7.96 17.84
CA ASP A 500 28.44 -7.24 18.07
C ASP A 500 28.23 -5.72 17.89
N ILE A 501 27.59 -5.10 18.88
CA ILE A 501 27.26 -3.68 18.90
C ILE A 501 28.11 -3.00 19.97
N GLU A 502 28.94 -2.03 19.57
CA GLU A 502 29.75 -1.25 20.48
C GLU A 502 28.98 -0.05 21.03
N VAL A 503 29.15 0.22 22.33
CA VAL A 503 28.45 1.32 23.03
C VAL A 503 29.45 2.26 23.68
N TRP A 504 29.24 3.54 23.45
CA TRP A 504 30.06 4.63 23.98
C TRP A 504 29.19 5.57 24.80
N ILE A 505 29.56 5.79 26.07
CA ILE A 505 28.83 6.71 26.97
C ILE A 505 29.73 7.91 27.28
N GLY A 506 29.19 9.12 27.09
CA GLY A 506 29.89 10.38 27.40
C GLY A 506 31.21 10.58 26.64
N GLY A 507 31.39 9.93 25.49
CA GLY A 507 32.56 10.05 24.61
C GLY A 507 33.90 9.56 25.20
N ARG A 508 33.90 8.89 26.36
CA ARG A 508 35.13 8.51 27.07
C ARG A 508 35.17 7.05 27.51
N GLU A 509 34.02 6.43 27.74
CA GLU A 509 33.96 5.05 28.24
C GLU A 509 33.37 4.12 27.18
N ARG A 510 34.23 3.25 26.63
CA ARG A 510 33.83 2.09 25.82
C ARG A 510 33.38 1.02 26.81
N ARG A 511 32.09 0.98 27.14
CA ARG A 511 31.56 -0.22 27.76
C ARG A 511 31.55 -1.27 26.64
N ARG A 512 32.41 -2.29 26.75
CA ARG A 512 31.99 -3.59 26.22
C ARG A 512 30.64 -3.90 26.85
N ALA A 513 29.81 -4.60 26.11
CA ALA A 513 28.60 -5.32 26.48
C ALA A 513 28.67 -6.20 27.78
N ALA A 514 29.31 -5.74 28.86
CA ALA A 514 29.52 -6.50 30.09
C ALA A 514 28.27 -6.47 30.98
N GLU A 515 27.54 -5.35 30.97
CA GLU A 515 26.27 -5.22 31.71
C GLU A 515 25.04 -5.29 30.78
N TRP A 516 25.18 -4.97 29.49
CA TRP A 516 24.08 -4.92 28.53
C TRP A 516 24.39 -5.76 27.30
N TYR A 517 23.41 -6.56 26.88
CA TYR A 517 23.36 -7.28 25.62
C TYR A 517 22.51 -6.50 24.63
N PHE A 518 22.99 -6.43 23.39
CA PHE A 518 22.33 -5.74 22.29
C PHE A 518 22.23 -6.71 21.13
N GLU A 519 21.08 -6.76 20.49
CA GLU A 519 20.92 -7.42 19.20
C GLU A 519 20.05 -6.59 18.26
N VAL A 520 20.35 -6.69 16.97
CA VAL A 520 19.49 -6.23 15.88
C VAL A 520 19.32 -7.35 14.87
N GLU A 521 18.09 -7.60 14.46
CA GLU A 521 17.77 -8.59 13.43
C GLU A 521 16.82 -7.99 12.39
N ARG A 522 17.09 -8.26 11.10
CA ARG A 522 16.13 -7.98 10.05
C ARG A 522 15.27 -9.19 9.79
N VAL A 523 13.98 -9.07 10.06
CA VAL A 523 13.00 -10.10 9.77
C VAL A 523 12.21 -9.77 8.50
N VAL A 524 11.90 -10.81 7.74
CA VAL A 524 11.00 -10.76 6.59
C VAL A 524 10.01 -11.91 6.72
N ARG A 525 8.76 -11.68 6.34
CA ARG A 525 7.73 -12.72 6.34
C ARG A 525 6.88 -12.63 5.09
N ASP A 526 6.65 -13.78 4.47
CA ASP A 526 5.68 -13.91 3.39
C ASP A 526 4.31 -13.44 3.85
N GLY A 527 3.88 -12.30 3.34
CA GLY A 527 2.61 -11.70 3.77
C GLY A 527 2.75 -10.26 4.23
N LEU A 528 3.90 -9.92 4.83
CA LEU A 528 4.23 -8.56 5.23
C LEU A 528 4.83 -7.78 4.06
N GLU A 529 4.63 -6.46 4.06
CA GLU A 529 5.27 -5.55 3.12
C GLU A 529 6.58 -5.03 3.72
N GLY A 530 7.67 -5.15 2.98
CA GLY A 530 9.01 -4.77 3.45
C GLY A 530 9.63 -5.73 4.47
N GLY A 531 10.85 -5.41 4.89
CA GLY A 531 11.50 -6.00 6.06
C GLY A 531 11.32 -5.14 7.29
N TYR A 532 11.38 -5.76 8.46
CA TYR A 532 11.37 -5.07 9.74
C TYR A 532 12.72 -5.24 10.41
N CYS A 533 13.24 -4.19 11.03
CA CYS A 533 14.34 -4.32 11.97
C CYS A 533 13.78 -4.41 13.38
N LEU A 534 14.28 -5.37 14.13
CA LEU A 534 13.97 -5.64 15.52
C LEU A 534 15.24 -5.37 16.31
N ALA A 535 15.16 -4.57 17.38
CA ALA A 535 16.26 -4.42 18.31
C ALA A 535 15.84 -4.84 19.72
N VAL A 536 16.70 -5.63 20.36
CA VAL A 536 16.53 -6.03 21.76
C VAL A 536 17.73 -5.55 22.55
N VAL A 537 17.46 -4.93 23.69
CA VAL A 537 18.47 -4.48 24.64
C VAL A 537 18.11 -5.01 26.01
N THR A 538 19.02 -5.72 26.66
CA THR A 538 18.73 -6.31 27.97
C THR A 538 19.97 -6.45 28.85
N ARG A 539 19.82 -6.43 30.18
CA ARG A 539 20.95 -6.62 31.09
C ARG A 539 21.50 -8.05 30.99
N VAL A 540 22.83 -8.18 30.91
CA VAL A 540 23.58 -9.46 30.82
C VAL A 540 23.37 -10.35 32.04
N GLU A 541 23.10 -9.75 33.20
CA GLU A 541 22.80 -10.48 34.42
C GLU A 541 21.59 -11.41 34.24
N GLY A 542 21.79 -12.69 34.50
CA GLY A 542 20.78 -13.74 34.36
C GLY A 542 20.61 -14.31 32.94
N LEU A 543 21.30 -13.78 31.91
CA LEU A 543 21.25 -14.29 30.54
C LEU A 543 22.24 -15.42 30.29
N ASP A 544 21.75 -16.57 29.84
CA ASP A 544 22.59 -17.68 29.38
C ASP A 544 22.86 -17.65 27.86
N GLU A 545 23.63 -18.62 27.36
CA GLU A 545 23.98 -18.70 25.93
C GLU A 545 22.79 -19.12 25.05
N GLY A 546 21.79 -19.80 25.62
CA GLY A 546 20.55 -20.16 24.96
C GLY A 546 19.64 -18.95 24.77
N ASP A 547 19.55 -18.08 25.77
CA ASP A 547 18.79 -16.82 25.70
C ASP A 547 19.29 -15.91 24.56
N ARG A 548 20.61 -15.86 24.35
CA ARG A 548 21.25 -15.09 23.26
C ARG A 548 21.04 -15.69 21.86
N LYS A 549 20.59 -16.95 21.78
CA LYS A 549 20.30 -17.67 20.52
C LYS A 549 18.81 -17.86 20.28
N GLY A 550 17.95 -17.15 21.01
CA GLY A 550 16.50 -17.21 20.85
C GLY A 550 16.06 -16.88 19.41
N SER A 551 14.91 -17.40 18.98
CA SER A 551 14.34 -17.13 17.66
C SER A 551 12.98 -16.45 17.78
N TRP A 552 12.62 -15.60 16.82
CA TRP A 552 11.30 -14.97 16.78
C TRP A 552 10.20 -15.99 16.44
N GLU A 553 9.21 -16.10 17.33
CA GLU A 553 7.98 -16.87 17.10
C GLU A 553 6.91 -15.95 16.50
N TRP A 554 6.41 -16.31 15.32
CA TRP A 554 5.30 -15.61 14.69
C TRP A 554 3.97 -16.19 15.15
N LEU A 555 3.13 -15.36 15.76
CA LEU A 555 1.86 -15.79 16.33
C LEU A 555 0.68 -15.44 15.42
N GLU A 556 -0.22 -16.40 15.22
CA GLU A 556 -1.51 -16.22 14.57
C GLU A 556 -2.63 -16.18 15.62
N TYR A 557 -3.56 -15.23 15.46
CA TYR A 557 -4.62 -15.04 16.46
C TYR A 557 -5.46 -16.30 16.70
N ARG A 558 -5.93 -16.98 15.65
CA ARG A 558 -6.78 -18.17 15.80
C ARG A 558 -6.00 -19.42 16.21
N GLY A 559 -4.75 -19.53 15.78
CA GLY A 559 -3.92 -20.72 16.01
C GLY A 559 -3.21 -20.70 17.36
N ASP A 560 -2.68 -19.55 17.78
CA ASP A 560 -1.75 -19.48 18.91
C ASP A 560 -2.28 -18.65 20.08
N ILE A 561 -3.07 -17.60 19.81
CA ILE A 561 -3.55 -16.68 20.86
C ILE A 561 -4.91 -17.12 21.41
N LEU A 562 -5.88 -17.35 20.53
CA LEU A 562 -7.26 -17.69 20.89
C LEU A 562 -7.37 -18.97 21.75
N PRO A 563 -6.60 -20.04 21.50
CA PRO A 563 -6.63 -21.20 22.39
C PRO A 563 -6.19 -20.89 23.82
N VAL A 564 -5.23 -19.98 24.01
CA VAL A 564 -4.79 -19.56 25.36
C VAL A 564 -5.81 -18.65 26.02
N ILE A 565 -6.54 -17.84 25.24
CA ILE A 565 -7.67 -17.05 25.75
C ILE A 565 -8.82 -17.95 26.24
N GLN A 566 -9.04 -19.08 25.56
CA GLN A 566 -10.16 -19.99 25.83
C GLN A 566 -9.86 -21.06 26.89
N ALA A 567 -8.58 -21.35 27.14
CA ALA A 567 -8.11 -22.22 28.22
C ALA A 567 -8.25 -21.54 29.59
#